data_AF-A0A2H3KJN7-F1
#
_entry.id   AF-A0A2H3KJN7-F1
#
_cell.length_a   1.000
_cell.length_b   1.000
_cell.length_c   1.000
_cell.angle_alpha   90.00
_cell.angle_beta   90.00
_cell.angle_gamma   90.00
#
_symmetry.space_group_name_H-M   'P 1'
#
loop_
_entity.id
_entity.type
_entity.pdbx_description
1 polymer ?
#
loop_
_entity_poly.entity_id
_entity_poly.type
_entity_poly.pdbx_seq_one_letter_code
_entity_poly.pdbx_strand_id
1 'polypeptide(L)'
;MKNKTYIFLILVVIYLASVNFVPYLNQNYNTIAHRFPVPQGFVRTQENPNSFANYLRNLKLKPQNSLVKYYNGTYKNKANVYVAVIDLPIGNKDLHQCADAVMRLRADYLYQKKDFNAIHFNFTNGFRVDFSEWIKGKRIVLQGNKTYWKKATVPAADQNVYWQYLEQIFQYAGTASLEKELKSVAVKDIQIGDVFIKGGFPGHAVIVVDKAINIQNNHTIFMLAQSYMPAQELQVLQNPNRANGSPWYDLDFGTTLETPEWRFDSSQLKRF
;
A
#
# COMPACT_ATOMS: atom_id res chain seq x y z
N MET A 1 -16.69 -17.34 -73.00
CA MET A 1 -16.23 -17.78 -71.66
C MET A 1 -16.37 -16.59 -70.71
N LYS A 2 -17.38 -16.58 -69.84
CA LYS A 2 -17.67 -15.46 -68.92
C LYS A 2 -17.01 -15.76 -67.56
N ASN A 3 -15.99 -14.99 -67.21
CA ASN A 3 -15.34 -15.05 -65.88
C ASN A 3 -16.29 -14.48 -64.82
N LYS A 4 -16.62 -15.30 -63.82
CA LYS A 4 -17.30 -14.85 -62.59
C LYS A 4 -16.24 -14.45 -61.58
N THR A 5 -16.17 -13.16 -61.26
CA THR A 5 -15.36 -12.63 -60.16
C THR A 5 -16.10 -12.91 -58.85
N TYR A 6 -15.50 -13.70 -57.95
CA TYR A 6 -16.00 -13.90 -56.60
C TYR A 6 -15.39 -12.84 -55.68
N ILE A 7 -16.24 -11.96 -55.13
CA ILE A 7 -15.86 -11.00 -54.11
C ILE A 7 -15.94 -11.73 -52.76
N PHE A 8 -14.79 -11.98 -52.14
CA PHE A 8 -14.71 -12.45 -50.75
C PHE A 8 -14.99 -11.27 -49.81
N LEU A 9 -16.14 -11.30 -49.12
CA LEU A 9 -16.42 -10.39 -48.02
C LEU A 9 -15.64 -10.88 -46.78
N ILE A 10 -14.61 -10.13 -46.38
CA ILE A 10 -13.94 -10.35 -45.09
C ILE A 10 -14.81 -9.71 -44.00
N LEU A 11 -15.49 -10.54 -43.22
CA LEU A 11 -16.17 -10.14 -41.99
C LEU A 11 -15.12 -9.84 -40.91
N VAL A 12 -14.84 -8.55 -40.69
CA VAL A 12 -14.04 -8.09 -39.54
C VAL A 12 -14.94 -8.14 -38.30
N VAL A 13 -14.75 -9.16 -37.48
CA VAL A 13 -15.38 -9.24 -36.15
C VAL A 13 -14.60 -8.31 -35.23
N ILE A 14 -15.13 -7.10 -35.01
CA ILE A 14 -14.61 -6.16 -34.01
C ILE A 14 -15.03 -6.68 -32.63
N TYR A 15 -14.07 -7.22 -31.88
CA TYR A 15 -14.25 -7.53 -30.47
C TYR A 15 -14.29 -6.20 -29.69
N LEU A 16 -15.48 -5.65 -29.48
CA LEU A 16 -15.69 -4.57 -28.52
C LEU A 16 -15.49 -5.17 -27.13
N ALA A 17 -14.28 -5.02 -26.57
CA ALA A 17 -14.09 -5.19 -25.14
C ALA A 17 -15.03 -4.18 -24.47
N SER A 18 -16.07 -4.67 -23.79
CA SER A 18 -16.93 -3.84 -22.97
C SER A 18 -16.05 -3.17 -21.92
N VAL A 19 -15.81 -1.87 -22.09
CA VAL A 19 -15.28 -1.04 -21.01
C VAL A 19 -16.37 -1.08 -19.96
N ASN A 20 -16.19 -1.93 -18.93
CA ASN A 20 -17.07 -1.95 -17.78
C ASN A 20 -17.06 -0.54 -17.23
N PHE A 21 -18.15 0.20 -17.45
CA PHE A 21 -18.33 1.50 -16.85
C PHE A 21 -18.35 1.26 -15.36
N VAL A 22 -17.28 1.64 -14.70
CA VAL A 22 -17.15 1.53 -13.26
C VAL A 22 -17.81 2.79 -12.69
N PRO A 23 -19.06 2.72 -12.19
CA PRO A 23 -19.86 3.90 -11.89
C PRO A 23 -19.33 4.73 -10.69
N TYR A 24 -18.19 4.34 -10.13
CA TYR A 24 -17.54 4.93 -8.96
C TYR A 24 -16.11 5.40 -9.27
N LEU A 25 -15.74 5.76 -10.50
CA LEU A 25 -14.40 6.30 -10.79
C LEU A 25 -14.46 7.68 -11.42
N ASN A 26 -13.77 8.65 -10.83
CA ASN A 26 -13.57 9.97 -11.42
C ASN A 26 -12.25 10.04 -12.18
N GLN A 27 -12.32 10.11 -13.52
CA GLN A 27 -11.17 9.90 -14.41
C GLN A 27 -10.13 11.02 -14.40
N ASN A 28 -10.50 12.22 -13.92
CA ASN A 28 -9.64 13.42 -13.98
C ASN A 28 -8.83 13.65 -12.69
N TYR A 29 -9.01 12.80 -11.68
CA TYR A 29 -8.33 12.97 -10.39
C TYR A 29 -7.37 11.82 -10.09
N ASN A 30 -6.19 12.20 -9.59
CA ASN A 30 -5.07 11.30 -9.38
C ASN A 30 -4.74 11.10 -7.90
N THR A 31 -5.72 11.17 -7.00
CA THR A 31 -5.53 10.81 -5.58
C THR A 31 -6.62 9.84 -5.12
N ILE A 32 -6.35 9.13 -4.02
CA ILE A 32 -7.32 8.18 -3.43
C ILE A 32 -8.65 8.87 -3.12
N ALA A 33 -8.63 10.00 -2.40
CA ALA A 33 -9.85 10.72 -2.04
C ALA A 33 -10.73 11.13 -3.24
N HIS A 34 -10.13 11.53 -4.35
CA HIS A 34 -10.90 12.06 -5.45
C HIS A 34 -11.31 11.00 -6.48
N ARG A 35 -10.49 9.96 -6.65
CA ARG A 35 -10.77 8.92 -7.65
C ARG A 35 -11.92 8.00 -7.24
N PHE A 36 -12.04 7.71 -5.95
CA PHE A 36 -13.06 6.79 -5.43
C PHE A 36 -14.12 7.59 -4.65
N PRO A 37 -15.32 7.85 -5.19
CA PRO A 37 -16.38 8.48 -4.43
C PRO A 37 -16.82 7.56 -3.29
N VAL A 38 -17.33 8.17 -2.22
CA VAL A 38 -17.99 7.43 -1.15
C VAL A 38 -19.38 6.97 -1.63
N PRO A 39 -19.90 5.83 -1.13
CA PRO A 39 -21.27 5.40 -1.42
C PRO A 39 -22.31 6.41 -0.93
N GLN A 40 -23.52 6.35 -1.49
CA GLN A 40 -24.61 7.25 -1.10
C GLN A 40 -24.87 7.20 0.42
N GLY A 41 -25.05 8.37 1.03
CA GLY A 41 -25.28 8.52 2.47
C GLY A 41 -24.00 8.54 3.32
N PHE A 42 -22.83 8.25 2.73
CA PHE A 42 -21.55 8.35 3.41
C PHE A 42 -20.89 9.72 3.18
N VAL A 43 -20.15 10.15 4.18
CA VAL A 43 -19.25 11.31 4.11
C VAL A 43 -17.86 10.89 4.57
N ARG A 44 -16.81 11.40 3.92
CA ARG A 44 -15.45 11.16 4.39
C ARG A 44 -15.24 11.75 5.77
N THR A 45 -14.45 11.05 6.58
CA THR A 45 -14.01 11.57 7.88
C THR A 45 -13.09 12.78 7.72
N GLN A 46 -13.21 13.76 8.60
CA GLN A 46 -12.32 14.93 8.58
C GLN A 46 -10.96 14.55 9.18
N GLU A 47 -9.89 14.84 8.44
CA GLU A 47 -8.52 14.55 8.87
C GLU A 47 -7.75 15.87 9.02
N ASN A 48 -6.84 15.92 9.99
CA ASN A 48 -5.92 17.05 10.11
C ASN A 48 -5.04 17.12 8.85
N PRO A 49 -4.94 18.27 8.14
CA PRO A 49 -4.18 18.38 6.90
C PRO A 49 -2.70 17.96 7.03
N ASN A 50 -2.14 18.09 8.23
CA ASN A 50 -0.78 17.72 8.55
C ASN A 50 -0.67 16.31 9.15
N SER A 51 -1.68 15.44 9.08
CA SER A 51 -1.61 14.08 9.64
C SER A 51 -1.11 13.05 8.62
N PHE A 52 -0.69 11.89 9.14
CA PHE A 52 -0.40 10.72 8.32
C PHE A 52 -1.66 10.22 7.59
N ALA A 53 -2.83 10.33 8.22
CA ALA A 53 -4.11 10.02 7.59
C ALA A 53 -4.38 10.86 6.34
N ASN A 54 -4.18 12.18 6.42
CA ASN A 54 -4.34 13.06 5.27
C ASN A 54 -3.29 12.78 4.18
N TYR A 55 -2.05 12.48 4.57
CA TYR A 55 -1.02 12.06 3.61
C TYR A 55 -1.43 10.82 2.82
N LEU A 56 -1.89 9.75 3.50
CA LEU A 56 -2.31 8.50 2.85
C LEU A 56 -3.49 8.71 1.90
N ARG A 57 -4.51 9.44 2.34
CA ARG A 57 -5.71 9.75 1.54
C ARG A 57 -5.39 10.54 0.26
N ASN A 58 -4.29 11.30 0.26
CA ASN A 58 -3.85 12.13 -0.87
C ASN A 58 -2.70 11.53 -1.66
N LEU A 59 -2.35 10.25 -1.44
CA LEU A 59 -1.38 9.55 -2.27
C LEU A 59 -1.77 9.62 -3.74
N LYS A 60 -0.79 9.93 -4.58
CA LYS A 60 -1.00 10.00 -6.03
C LYS A 60 -1.26 8.61 -6.60
N LEU A 61 -2.13 8.53 -7.60
CA LEU A 61 -2.45 7.32 -8.32
C LEU A 61 -1.96 7.45 -9.75
N LYS A 62 -1.46 6.35 -10.31
CA LYS A 62 -1.17 6.24 -11.75
C LYS A 62 -2.45 6.40 -12.58
N PRO A 63 -2.37 6.63 -13.90
CA PRO A 63 -3.57 6.67 -14.75
C PRO A 63 -4.47 5.44 -14.57
N GLN A 64 -5.75 5.59 -14.82
CA GLN A 64 -6.71 4.49 -14.76
C GLN A 64 -6.24 3.32 -15.66
N ASN A 65 -6.53 2.09 -15.25
CA ASN A 65 -6.13 0.85 -15.94
C ASN A 65 -4.61 0.59 -15.98
N SER A 66 -3.81 1.36 -15.23
CA SER A 66 -2.40 1.03 -15.03
C SER A 66 -2.27 -0.36 -14.40
N LEU A 67 -1.36 -1.16 -14.95
CA LEU A 67 -1.03 -2.48 -14.41
C LEU A 67 0.06 -2.36 -13.35
N VAL A 68 -0.10 -3.11 -12.25
CA VAL A 68 0.94 -3.25 -11.23
C VAL A 68 2.18 -3.88 -11.86
N LYS A 69 3.32 -3.21 -11.70
CA LYS A 69 4.63 -3.77 -12.04
C LYS A 69 5.27 -4.45 -10.84
N TYR A 70 5.97 -5.54 -11.09
CA TYR A 70 6.91 -6.16 -10.16
C TYR A 70 8.25 -5.44 -10.21
N TYR A 71 9.10 -5.67 -9.20
CA TYR A 71 10.47 -5.14 -9.13
C TYR A 71 11.33 -5.46 -10.36
N ASN A 72 11.03 -6.57 -11.05
CA ASN A 72 11.72 -7.03 -12.26
C ASN A 72 11.15 -6.43 -13.56
N GLY A 73 10.18 -5.51 -13.47
CA GLY A 73 9.55 -4.84 -14.61
C GLY A 73 8.41 -5.62 -15.29
N THR A 74 8.17 -6.87 -14.91
CA THR A 74 7.00 -7.63 -15.39
C THR A 74 5.71 -7.17 -14.71
N TYR A 75 4.55 -7.60 -15.21
CA TYR A 75 3.23 -7.17 -14.72
C TYR A 75 2.52 -8.24 -13.90
N LYS A 76 1.79 -7.82 -12.86
CA LYS A 76 0.87 -8.69 -12.12
C LYS A 76 -0.25 -9.18 -13.04
N ASN A 77 -0.40 -10.50 -13.16
CA ASN A 77 -1.36 -11.15 -14.05
C ASN A 77 -2.60 -11.72 -13.30
N LYS A 78 -2.75 -11.40 -12.01
CA LYS A 78 -3.89 -11.86 -11.20
C LYS A 78 -5.02 -10.84 -11.25
N ALA A 79 -6.18 -11.28 -11.72
CA ALA A 79 -7.39 -10.47 -11.78
C ALA A 79 -8.00 -10.24 -10.39
N ASN A 80 -8.86 -9.22 -10.28
CA ASN A 80 -9.70 -8.93 -9.11
C ASN A 80 -8.93 -8.69 -7.80
N VAL A 81 -7.70 -8.15 -7.87
CA VAL A 81 -6.89 -7.82 -6.68
C VAL A 81 -6.96 -6.34 -6.33
N TYR A 82 -6.89 -5.45 -7.32
CA TYR A 82 -6.75 -4.03 -7.10
C TYR A 82 -7.58 -3.22 -8.09
N VAL A 83 -7.88 -1.98 -7.70
CA VAL A 83 -8.63 -1.01 -8.52
C VAL A 83 -7.77 0.17 -8.98
N ALA A 84 -6.62 0.39 -8.36
CA ALA A 84 -5.65 1.40 -8.80
C ALA A 84 -4.23 1.09 -8.29
N VAL A 85 -3.24 1.63 -9.01
CA VAL A 85 -1.83 1.61 -8.62
C VAL A 85 -1.47 2.97 -8.04
N ILE A 86 -0.86 2.97 -6.86
CA ILE A 86 -0.32 4.18 -6.24
C ILE A 86 0.96 4.55 -6.98
N ASP A 87 1.07 5.82 -7.37
CA ASP A 87 2.20 6.36 -8.11
C ASP A 87 3.38 6.64 -7.17
N LEU A 88 3.98 5.53 -6.75
CA LEU A 88 5.09 5.53 -5.80
C LEU A 88 6.13 4.50 -6.28
N PRO A 89 7.14 4.93 -7.06
CA PRO A 89 8.11 4.03 -7.67
C PRO A 89 8.82 3.13 -6.67
N ILE A 90 9.09 1.89 -7.06
CA ILE A 90 9.85 0.91 -6.28
C ILE A 90 11.25 0.71 -6.89
N GLY A 91 12.18 0.12 -6.14
CA GLY A 91 13.50 -0.25 -6.66
C GLY A 91 13.45 -1.44 -7.62
N ASN A 92 14.63 -1.85 -8.10
CA ASN A 92 14.80 -3.02 -8.98
C ASN A 92 15.23 -4.29 -8.23
N LYS A 93 15.24 -4.26 -6.90
CA LYS A 93 15.51 -5.40 -6.01
C LYS A 93 14.17 -5.98 -5.55
N ASP A 94 14.17 -7.26 -5.19
CA ASP A 94 13.01 -7.89 -4.52
C ASP A 94 12.94 -7.46 -3.04
N LEU A 95 12.94 -6.14 -2.83
CA LEU A 95 12.66 -5.39 -1.62
C LEU A 95 11.48 -4.50 -1.97
N HIS A 96 10.69 -4.04 -1.00
CA HIS A 96 9.37 -3.38 -1.18
C HIS A 96 8.17 -4.34 -1.13
N GLN A 97 8.31 -5.40 -0.36
CA GLN A 97 7.25 -6.36 -0.11
C GLN A 97 6.20 -5.79 0.87
N CYS A 98 5.23 -6.61 1.26
CA CYS A 98 4.06 -6.20 2.05
C CYS A 98 4.37 -5.19 3.19
N ALA A 99 5.17 -5.57 4.18
CA ALA A 99 5.53 -4.72 5.32
C ALA A 99 6.45 -3.55 4.92
N ASP A 100 7.33 -3.74 3.93
CA ASP A 100 8.24 -2.70 3.44
C ASP A 100 7.47 -1.50 2.91
N ALA A 101 6.39 -1.74 2.17
CA ALA A 101 5.54 -0.68 1.65
C ALA A 101 4.88 0.13 2.79
N VAL A 102 4.44 -0.55 3.85
CA VAL A 102 3.86 0.09 5.04
C VAL A 102 4.92 0.94 5.77
N MET A 103 6.11 0.38 6.00
CA MET A 103 7.23 1.12 6.60
C MET A 103 7.63 2.32 5.75
N ARG A 104 7.71 2.15 4.43
CA ARG A 104 8.01 3.26 3.51
C ARG A 104 6.99 4.37 3.59
N LEU A 105 5.69 4.07 3.56
CA LEU A 105 4.66 5.10 3.62
C LEU A 105 4.80 5.97 4.87
N ARG A 106 5.07 5.33 6.02
CA ARG A 106 5.33 6.04 7.27
C ARG A 106 6.59 6.87 7.19
N ALA A 107 7.68 6.31 6.67
CA ALA A 107 8.97 6.97 6.54
C ALA A 107 8.90 8.17 5.57
N ASP A 108 8.25 8.02 4.41
CA ASP A 108 8.12 9.06 3.38
C ASP A 108 7.33 10.26 3.93
N TYR A 109 6.26 10.01 4.68
CA TYR A 109 5.50 11.07 5.36
C TYR A 109 6.37 11.86 6.36
N LEU A 110 7.12 11.16 7.22
CA LEU A 110 8.00 11.79 8.21
C LEU A 110 9.18 12.51 7.55
N TYR A 111 9.74 11.93 6.49
CA TYR A 111 10.86 12.49 5.73
C TYR A 111 10.45 13.78 5.02
N GLN A 112 9.28 13.82 4.39
CA GLN A 112 8.73 15.04 3.78
C GLN A 112 8.54 16.16 4.80
N LYS A 113 8.23 15.79 6.05
CA LYS A 113 8.13 16.73 7.19
C LYS A 113 9.46 17.10 7.82
N LYS A 114 10.57 16.49 7.37
CA LYS A 114 11.90 16.60 7.98
C LYS A 114 11.94 16.17 9.45
N ASP A 115 11.00 15.34 9.89
CA ASP A 115 10.99 14.77 11.25
C ASP A 115 11.84 13.50 11.31
N PHE A 116 13.15 13.67 11.11
CA PHE A 116 14.09 12.56 10.99
C PHE A 116 14.26 11.76 12.28
N ASN A 117 13.96 12.36 13.44
CA ASN A 117 14.02 11.69 14.73
C ASN A 117 12.86 10.69 14.92
N ALA A 118 11.73 10.92 14.27
CA ALA A 118 10.60 10.00 14.29
C ALA A 118 10.76 8.81 13.33
N ILE A 119 11.72 8.85 12.40
CA ILE A 119 11.95 7.77 11.44
C ILE A 119 12.84 6.70 12.10
N HIS A 120 12.22 5.58 12.47
CA HIS A 120 12.91 4.39 12.95
C HIS A 120 12.12 3.15 12.58
N PHE A 121 12.80 2.01 12.53
CA PHE A 121 12.19 0.68 12.50
C PHE A 121 13.08 -0.32 13.22
N ASN A 122 12.49 -1.43 13.66
CA ASN A 122 13.24 -2.51 14.28
C ASN A 122 13.55 -3.64 13.28
N PHE A 123 14.79 -4.12 13.31
CA PHE A 123 15.14 -5.39 12.67
C PHE A 123 14.45 -6.56 13.36
N THR A 124 14.43 -7.72 12.68
CA THR A 124 13.84 -8.97 13.19
C THR A 124 14.43 -9.42 14.52
N ASN A 125 15.72 -9.12 14.77
CA ASN A 125 16.38 -9.39 16.05
C ASN A 125 16.08 -8.36 17.15
N GLY A 126 15.19 -7.39 16.89
CA GLY A 126 14.79 -6.34 17.83
C GLY A 126 15.72 -5.12 17.86
N PHE A 127 16.78 -5.09 17.06
CA PHE A 127 17.67 -3.93 17.00
C PHE A 127 16.96 -2.74 16.34
N ARG A 128 16.84 -1.64 17.08
CA ARG A 128 16.24 -0.39 16.61
C ARG A 128 17.22 0.39 15.73
N VAL A 129 16.77 0.77 14.54
CA VAL A 129 17.57 1.53 13.57
C VAL A 129 16.93 2.89 13.37
N ASP A 130 17.48 3.91 14.04
CA ASP A 130 17.05 5.30 13.88
C ASP A 130 17.70 5.96 12.65
N PHE A 131 16.88 6.62 11.82
CA PHE A 131 17.38 7.38 10.67
C PHE A 131 18.25 8.57 11.10
N SER A 132 17.97 9.16 12.27
CA SER A 132 18.78 10.25 12.84
C SER A 132 20.24 9.84 13.12
N GLU A 133 20.51 8.57 13.42
CA GLU A 133 21.85 8.04 13.55
C GLU A 133 22.48 7.71 12.19
N TRP A 134 21.66 7.22 11.25
CA TRP A 134 22.08 6.94 9.88
C TRP A 134 22.62 8.19 9.16
N ILE A 135 21.92 9.32 9.27
CA ILE A 135 22.32 10.59 8.65
C ILE A 135 23.57 11.21 9.28
N LYS A 136 23.98 10.76 10.48
CA LYS A 136 25.26 11.13 11.11
C LYS A 136 26.46 10.34 10.53
N GLY A 137 26.24 9.54 9.49
CA GLY A 137 27.27 8.74 8.83
C GLY A 137 27.54 7.40 9.53
N LYS A 138 26.64 6.95 10.41
CA LYS A 138 26.70 5.62 11.01
C LYS A 138 26.01 4.59 10.12
N ARG A 139 26.49 3.35 10.17
CA ARG A 139 25.89 2.19 9.51
C ARG A 139 25.78 1.03 10.50
N ILE A 140 24.85 0.12 10.21
CA ILE A 140 24.66 -1.07 11.03
C ILE A 140 25.67 -2.14 10.63
N VAL A 141 26.32 -2.74 11.62
CA VAL A 141 27.16 -3.91 11.45
C VAL A 141 26.46 -5.10 12.10
N LEU A 142 26.33 -6.19 11.34
CA LEU A 142 25.89 -7.49 11.84
C LEU A 142 27.10 -8.41 11.88
N GLN A 143 27.48 -8.87 13.08
CA GLN A 143 28.62 -9.78 13.27
C GLN A 143 28.21 -10.89 14.25
N GLY A 144 27.92 -12.07 13.72
CA GLY A 144 27.30 -13.16 14.49
C GLY A 144 25.99 -12.68 15.11
N ASN A 145 25.85 -12.84 16.43
CA ASN A 145 24.67 -12.40 17.18
C ASN A 145 24.71 -10.93 17.62
N LYS A 146 25.73 -10.17 17.22
CA LYS A 146 25.87 -8.75 17.59
C LYS A 146 25.38 -7.85 16.46
N THR A 147 24.56 -6.87 16.82
CA THR A 147 24.15 -5.77 15.94
C THR A 147 24.48 -4.46 16.63
N TYR A 148 25.22 -3.59 15.95
CA TYR A 148 25.67 -2.33 16.53
C TYR A 148 25.94 -1.26 15.46
N TRP A 149 25.97 0.00 15.89
CA TRP A 149 26.33 1.13 15.04
C TRP A 149 27.84 1.28 14.90
N LYS A 150 28.31 1.52 13.68
CA LYS A 150 29.70 1.91 13.39
C LYS A 150 29.73 3.14 12.50
N LYS A 151 30.61 4.10 12.81
CA LYS A 151 30.88 5.23 11.89
C LYS A 151 31.53 4.68 10.62
N ALA A 152 30.94 4.98 9.46
CA ALA A 152 31.37 4.43 8.18
C ALA A 152 31.47 5.47 7.07
N THR A 153 30.67 6.54 7.13
CA THR A 153 30.64 7.60 6.12
C THR A 153 30.63 8.98 6.79
N VAL A 154 30.71 10.03 5.97
CA VAL A 154 30.43 11.39 6.40
C VAL A 154 28.91 11.58 6.62
N PRO A 155 28.49 12.53 7.48
CA PRO A 155 27.09 12.89 7.66
C PRO A 155 26.47 13.41 6.36
N ALA A 156 25.25 12.95 6.04
CA ALA A 156 24.47 13.37 4.89
C ALA A 156 23.01 12.96 5.08
N ALA A 157 22.07 13.72 4.51
CA ALA A 157 20.62 13.49 4.64
C ALA A 157 19.88 13.67 3.30
N ASP A 158 20.58 13.43 2.19
CA ASP A 158 19.98 13.49 0.86
C ASP A 158 19.12 12.24 0.54
N GLN A 159 18.42 12.32 -0.60
CA GLN A 159 17.52 11.27 -1.05
C GLN A 159 18.20 9.91 -1.25
N ASN A 160 19.47 9.88 -1.67
CA ASN A 160 20.20 8.63 -1.87
C ASN A 160 20.53 7.99 -0.52
N VAL A 161 20.93 8.79 0.47
CA VAL A 161 21.18 8.31 1.84
C VAL A 161 19.89 7.80 2.48
N TYR A 162 18.77 8.48 2.26
CA TYR A 162 17.45 8.01 2.69
C TYR A 162 17.05 6.69 2.02
N TRP A 163 17.26 6.55 0.71
CA TRP A 163 16.96 5.30 0.01
C TRP A 163 17.82 4.13 0.51
N GLN A 164 19.11 4.36 0.76
CA GLN A 164 20.00 3.35 1.35
C GLN A 164 19.53 2.92 2.75
N TYR A 165 19.02 3.85 3.57
CA TYR A 165 18.41 3.53 4.85
C TYR A 165 17.20 2.61 4.66
N LEU A 166 16.28 2.95 3.75
CA LEU A 166 15.10 2.13 3.48
C LEU A 166 15.47 0.73 3.00
N GLU A 167 16.43 0.59 2.07
CA GLU A 167 16.90 -0.72 1.62
C GLU A 167 17.49 -1.54 2.77
N GLN A 168 18.23 -0.89 3.67
CA GLN A 168 18.74 -1.54 4.88
C GLN A 168 17.60 -2.02 5.79
N ILE A 169 16.53 -1.23 5.94
CA ILE A 169 15.35 -1.65 6.70
C ILE A 169 14.68 -2.85 6.02
N PHE A 170 14.39 -2.78 4.72
CA PHE A 170 13.68 -3.83 3.98
C PHE A 170 14.45 -5.16 3.94
N GLN A 171 15.77 -5.12 4.12
CA GLN A 171 16.59 -6.34 4.16
C GLN A 171 16.48 -7.10 5.48
N TYR A 172 16.22 -6.43 6.61
CA TYR A 172 16.33 -7.04 7.95
C TYR A 172 15.07 -6.88 8.83
N ALA A 173 14.14 -6.03 8.41
CA ALA A 173 12.82 -5.88 9.00
C ALA A 173 11.75 -6.49 8.08
N GLY A 174 10.58 -6.77 8.63
CA GLY A 174 9.46 -7.32 7.89
C GLY A 174 8.24 -7.43 8.80
N THR A 175 7.25 -8.23 8.43
CA THR A 175 6.02 -8.40 9.23
C THR A 175 6.32 -8.85 10.66
N ALA A 176 7.30 -9.74 10.86
CA ALA A 176 7.69 -10.27 12.16
C ALA A 176 8.25 -9.21 13.13
N SER A 177 8.95 -8.19 12.62
CA SER A 177 9.46 -7.08 13.46
C SER A 177 8.44 -5.96 13.57
N LEU A 178 7.81 -5.58 12.46
CA LEU A 178 6.83 -4.50 12.42
C LEU A 178 5.61 -4.80 13.29
N GLU A 179 5.10 -6.04 13.29
CA GLU A 179 3.99 -6.41 14.16
C GLU A 179 4.31 -6.18 15.65
N LYS A 180 5.55 -6.43 16.08
CA LYS A 180 5.98 -6.23 17.48
C LYS A 180 6.20 -4.76 17.81
N GLU A 181 6.51 -3.94 16.82
CA GLU A 181 6.70 -2.50 16.94
C GLU A 181 5.37 -1.75 17.04
N LEU A 182 4.35 -2.19 16.30
CA LEU A 182 3.02 -1.56 16.28
C LEU A 182 2.17 -1.93 17.51
N LYS A 183 1.30 -1.01 17.90
CA LYS A 183 0.36 -1.17 19.03
C LYS A 183 -0.98 -1.70 18.56
N SER A 184 -1.56 -2.65 19.28
CA SER A 184 -2.89 -3.20 18.95
C SER A 184 -3.99 -2.15 19.07
N VAL A 185 -4.97 -2.21 18.15
CA VAL A 185 -6.13 -1.31 18.08
C VAL A 185 -7.39 -2.16 17.92
N ALA A 186 -8.46 -1.81 18.63
CA ALA A 186 -9.75 -2.45 18.41
C ALA A 186 -10.35 -1.99 17.08
N VAL A 187 -10.93 -2.89 16.29
CA VAL A 187 -11.50 -2.57 14.95
C VAL A 187 -12.47 -1.39 15.01
N LYS A 188 -13.31 -1.29 16.04
CA LYS A 188 -14.23 -0.15 16.22
C LYS A 188 -13.55 1.23 16.25
N ASP A 189 -12.26 1.27 16.60
CA ASP A 189 -11.45 2.48 16.76
C ASP A 189 -10.52 2.72 15.54
N ILE A 190 -10.82 2.07 14.41
CA ILE A 190 -10.01 2.13 13.18
C ILE A 190 -9.80 3.56 12.68
N GLN A 191 -8.59 3.85 12.25
CA GLN A 191 -8.17 5.11 11.66
C GLN A 191 -7.38 4.86 10.39
N ILE A 192 -7.32 5.89 9.53
CA ILE A 192 -6.43 5.88 8.38
C ILE A 192 -4.99 5.87 8.90
N GLY A 193 -4.18 4.96 8.36
CA GLY A 193 -2.83 4.67 8.83
C GLY A 193 -2.72 3.47 9.77
N ASP A 194 -3.84 2.89 10.20
CA ASP A 194 -3.82 1.59 10.87
C ASP A 194 -3.47 0.49 9.88
N VAL A 195 -2.85 -0.58 10.39
CA VAL A 195 -2.29 -1.67 9.62
C VAL A 195 -2.91 -2.97 10.11
N PHE A 196 -3.56 -3.70 9.22
CA PHE A 196 -3.85 -5.11 9.48
C PHE A 196 -2.58 -5.91 9.18
N ILE A 197 -2.05 -6.59 10.19
CA ILE A 197 -0.74 -7.24 10.11
C ILE A 197 -0.72 -8.57 10.87
N LYS A 198 -0.17 -9.60 10.22
CA LYS A 198 0.24 -10.85 10.85
C LYS A 198 1.74 -11.00 10.72
N GLY A 199 2.45 -11.07 11.84
CA GLY A 199 3.89 -11.27 11.85
C GLY A 199 4.30 -12.72 11.55
N GLY A 200 5.54 -12.87 11.06
CA GLY A 200 6.15 -14.18 10.80
C GLY A 200 6.32 -14.49 9.31
N PHE A 201 6.67 -15.76 9.03
CA PHE A 201 6.85 -16.30 7.69
C PHE A 201 6.06 -17.62 7.59
N PRO A 202 4.87 -17.63 6.97
CA PRO A 202 4.27 -16.52 6.23
C PRO A 202 3.66 -15.44 7.13
N GLY A 203 3.71 -14.20 6.66
CA GLY A 203 3.04 -13.04 7.26
C GLY A 203 2.62 -12.06 6.16
N HIS A 204 1.73 -11.12 6.49
CA HIS A 204 1.27 -10.09 5.54
C HIS A 204 0.89 -8.80 6.26
N ALA A 205 0.89 -7.69 5.52
CA ALA A 205 0.49 -6.39 6.02
C ALA A 205 -0.30 -5.60 4.95
N VAL A 206 -1.39 -4.98 5.36
CA VAL A 206 -2.18 -4.02 4.54
C VAL A 206 -2.52 -2.80 5.39
N ILE A 207 -2.56 -1.62 4.78
CA ILE A 207 -2.76 -0.33 5.48
C ILE A 207 -4.09 0.32 5.09
N VAL A 208 -4.76 0.92 6.07
CA VAL A 208 -5.97 1.73 5.87
C VAL A 208 -5.60 3.07 5.25
N VAL A 209 -6.14 3.39 4.07
CA VAL A 209 -5.79 4.60 3.30
C VAL A 209 -6.93 5.61 3.14
N ASP A 210 -8.18 5.20 3.37
CA ASP A 210 -9.33 6.10 3.42
C ASP A 210 -10.40 5.57 4.38
N LYS A 211 -11.29 6.46 4.84
CA LYS A 211 -12.36 6.17 5.81
C LYS A 211 -13.54 7.14 5.64
N ALA A 212 -14.75 6.60 5.61
CA ALA A 212 -16.00 7.35 5.54
C ALA A 212 -17.04 6.79 6.51
N ILE A 213 -18.01 7.64 6.90
CA ILE A 213 -19.06 7.32 7.86
C ILE A 213 -20.42 7.67 7.24
N ASN A 214 -21.39 6.79 7.42
CA ASN A 214 -22.78 7.05 7.04
C ASN A 214 -23.44 8.01 8.05
N ILE A 215 -24.02 9.09 7.54
CA ILE A 215 -24.57 10.17 8.38
C ILE A 215 -25.85 9.80 9.13
N GLN A 216 -26.54 8.73 8.73
CA GLN A 216 -27.81 8.34 9.34
C GLN A 216 -27.64 7.32 10.47
N ASN A 217 -26.68 6.40 10.34
CA ASN A 217 -26.53 5.27 11.27
C ASN A 217 -25.11 5.09 11.82
N ASN A 218 -24.19 6.01 11.52
CA ASN A 218 -22.77 5.96 11.94
C ASN A 218 -21.99 4.73 11.44
N HIS A 219 -22.51 3.98 10.47
CA HIS A 219 -21.78 2.87 9.87
C HIS A 219 -20.51 3.39 9.19
N THR A 220 -19.37 2.81 9.54
CA THR A 220 -18.05 3.16 8.98
C THR A 220 -17.67 2.22 7.85
N ILE A 221 -17.09 2.78 6.79
CA ILE A 221 -16.41 2.04 5.72
C ILE A 221 -14.98 2.56 5.56
N PHE A 222 -14.09 1.72 5.04
CA PHE A 222 -12.67 2.05 4.85
C PHE A 222 -12.10 1.46 3.56
N MET A 223 -10.94 1.96 3.13
CA MET A 223 -10.19 1.45 1.98
C MET A 223 -8.82 0.94 2.42
N LEU A 224 -8.32 -0.08 1.73
CA LEU A 224 -7.03 -0.70 2.00
C LEU A 224 -6.07 -0.55 0.83
N ALA A 225 -4.78 -0.45 1.16
CA ALA A 225 -3.70 -0.57 0.19
C ALA A 225 -2.67 -1.62 0.63
N GLN A 226 -2.01 -2.24 -0.35
CA GLN A 226 -0.94 -3.21 -0.08
C GLN A 226 0.14 -3.17 -1.15
N SER A 227 1.35 -3.61 -0.77
CA SER A 227 2.24 -4.33 -1.69
C SER A 227 2.09 -5.83 -1.40
N TYR A 228 2.74 -6.70 -2.16
CA TYR A 228 2.70 -8.14 -1.94
C TYR A 228 4.05 -8.78 -2.25
N MET A 229 4.13 -10.12 -2.23
CA MET A 229 5.33 -10.89 -2.53
C MET A 229 5.18 -11.61 -3.88
N PRO A 230 6.15 -11.52 -4.82
CA PRO A 230 7.39 -10.74 -4.74
C PRO A 230 7.11 -9.23 -4.77
N ALA A 231 8.14 -8.41 -4.51
CA ALA A 231 8.03 -6.96 -4.44
C ALA A 231 7.35 -6.39 -5.70
N GLN A 232 6.35 -5.55 -5.46
CA GLN A 232 5.52 -4.96 -6.51
C GLN A 232 5.04 -3.58 -6.10
N GLU A 233 4.50 -2.86 -7.07
CA GLU A 233 3.97 -1.53 -6.83
C GLU A 233 2.79 -1.57 -5.85
N LEU A 234 2.72 -0.53 -5.02
CA LEU A 234 1.65 -0.38 -4.04
C LEU A 234 0.31 -0.16 -4.76
N GLN A 235 -0.73 -0.87 -4.32
CA GLN A 235 -2.03 -0.90 -4.99
C GLN A 235 -3.17 -0.69 -3.99
N VAL A 236 -4.24 -0.01 -4.43
CA VAL A 236 -5.50 0.10 -3.69
C VAL A 236 -6.32 -1.15 -3.96
N LEU A 237 -6.69 -1.87 -2.90
CA LEU A 237 -7.32 -3.18 -3.00
C LEU A 237 -8.78 -3.10 -3.46
N GLN A 238 -9.17 -4.06 -4.29
CA GLN A 238 -10.58 -4.36 -4.55
C GLN A 238 -11.16 -5.10 -3.35
N ASN A 239 -12.38 -4.78 -2.92
CA ASN A 239 -13.08 -5.58 -1.92
C ASN A 239 -13.67 -6.84 -2.59
N PRO A 240 -13.23 -8.06 -2.22
CA PRO A 240 -13.75 -9.29 -2.84
C PRO A 240 -15.24 -9.52 -2.57
N ASN A 241 -15.79 -8.92 -1.50
CA ASN A 241 -17.20 -9.04 -1.12
C ASN A 241 -18.11 -8.04 -1.87
N ARG A 242 -17.56 -7.25 -2.79
CA ARG A 242 -18.31 -6.28 -3.59
C ARG A 242 -18.29 -6.67 -5.06
N ALA A 243 -19.40 -7.24 -5.54
CA ALA A 243 -19.54 -7.69 -6.93
C ALA A 243 -19.33 -6.56 -7.97
N ASN A 244 -19.57 -5.31 -7.58
CA ASN A 244 -19.34 -4.16 -8.46
C ASN A 244 -17.86 -3.75 -8.55
N GLY A 245 -16.94 -4.36 -7.79
CA GLY A 245 -15.52 -4.02 -7.74
C GLY A 245 -15.16 -2.85 -6.81
N SER A 246 -16.10 -2.39 -5.97
CA SER A 246 -15.85 -1.31 -5.02
C SER A 246 -14.64 -1.62 -4.11
N PRO A 247 -13.79 -0.62 -3.80
CA PRO A 247 -12.69 -0.80 -2.84
C PRO A 247 -13.09 -0.56 -1.38
N TRP A 248 -14.36 -0.19 -1.13
CA TRP A 248 -14.85 0.11 0.22
C TRP A 248 -15.20 -1.17 0.97
N TYR A 249 -14.58 -1.34 2.14
CA TYR A 249 -14.82 -2.39 3.13
C TYR A 249 -15.70 -1.87 4.24
N ASP A 250 -16.66 -2.67 4.69
CA ASP A 250 -17.51 -2.37 5.85
C ASP A 250 -16.74 -2.65 7.13
N LEU A 251 -16.92 -1.81 8.16
CA LEU A 251 -16.30 -2.03 9.47
C LEU A 251 -16.81 -3.31 10.15
N ASP A 252 -18.07 -3.66 9.88
CA ASP A 252 -18.76 -4.80 10.47
C ASP A 252 -18.46 -6.12 9.73
N PHE A 253 -17.19 -6.36 9.39
CA PHE A 253 -16.73 -7.59 8.72
C PHE A 253 -16.69 -8.83 9.63
N GLY A 254 -17.13 -8.70 10.89
CA GLY A 254 -17.14 -9.79 11.87
C GLY A 254 -15.76 -10.15 12.39
N THR A 255 -15.47 -11.45 12.53
CA THR A 255 -14.21 -11.93 13.11
C THR A 255 -13.04 -11.88 12.12
N THR A 256 -13.32 -11.90 10.82
CA THR A 256 -12.33 -12.09 9.77
C THR A 256 -12.54 -11.08 8.64
N LEU A 257 -11.52 -10.27 8.40
CA LEU A 257 -11.44 -9.39 7.23
C LEU A 257 -10.91 -10.18 6.04
N GLU A 258 -11.73 -10.33 5.01
CA GLU A 258 -11.32 -10.92 3.74
C GLU A 258 -10.72 -9.87 2.81
N THR A 259 -9.50 -10.12 2.32
CA THR A 259 -8.86 -9.34 1.25
C THR A 259 -8.52 -10.27 0.08
N PRO A 260 -8.23 -9.75 -1.13
CA PRO A 260 -8.03 -10.59 -2.31
C PRO A 260 -6.89 -11.61 -2.23
N GLU A 261 -5.90 -11.37 -1.37
CA GLU A 261 -4.71 -12.22 -1.26
C GLU A 261 -4.43 -12.72 0.17
N TRP A 262 -5.22 -12.29 1.16
CA TRP A 262 -5.01 -12.62 2.56
C TRP A 262 -6.27 -12.46 3.42
N ARG A 263 -6.34 -13.15 4.56
CA ARG A 263 -7.39 -12.96 5.57
C ARG A 263 -6.77 -12.53 6.89
N PHE A 264 -7.36 -11.53 7.53
CA PHE A 264 -6.92 -11.06 8.83
C PHE A 264 -7.99 -11.32 9.88
N ASP A 265 -7.57 -11.73 11.07
CA ASP A 265 -8.44 -11.71 12.24
C ASP A 265 -8.65 -10.26 12.69
N SER A 266 -9.82 -9.95 13.23
CA SER A 266 -10.13 -8.62 13.78
C SER A 266 -9.12 -8.13 14.84
N SER A 267 -8.44 -9.05 15.53
CA SER A 267 -7.39 -8.73 16.51
C SER A 267 -6.05 -8.31 15.90
N GLN A 268 -5.89 -8.40 14.58
CA GLN A 268 -4.65 -8.12 13.86
C GLN A 268 -4.54 -6.66 13.37
N LEU A 269 -5.42 -5.77 13.82
CA LEU A 269 -5.33 -4.34 13.56
C LEU A 269 -4.35 -3.67 14.53
N LYS A 270 -3.38 -2.93 13.99
CA LYS A 270 -2.36 -2.23 14.77
C LYS A 270 -2.07 -0.82 14.25
N ARG A 271 -1.39 0.00 15.04
CA ARG A 271 -1.06 1.41 14.74
C ARG A 271 0.38 1.76 15.18
N PHE A 272 0.98 2.71 14.46
CA PHE A 272 2.29 3.31 14.79
C PHE A 272 2.26 4.10 16.10
#